data_AF-A0A545UAP5-F1
#
_entry.id   AF-A0A545UAP5-F1
#
_cell.length_a   1.000
_cell.length_b   1.000
_cell.length_c   1.000
_cell.angle_alpha   90.00
_cell.angle_beta   90.00
_cell.angle_gamma   90.00
#
_symmetry.space_group_name_H-M   'P 1'
#
loop_
_entity.id
_entity.type
_entity.pdbx_description
1 polymer ?
#
loop_
_entity_poly.entity_id
_entity_poly.type
_entity_poly.pdbx_seq_one_letter_code
_entity_poly.pdbx_strand_id
1 'polypeptide(L)'
;MNFKYLAIAAVSLLSLNVAAKEESHHHNFTKEVAAFHDVLAPLWHSPDGKQKQTDTCAKVAKLKKLATDIPQSEQLTKNLTALAETCNQDQKLFDKAFHHVHLAFHNISDAKKAHKKHKE
;
A
#
# COMPACT_ATOMS: atom_id res chain seq x y z
N MET A 1 45.63 -25.17 -35.68
CA MET A 1 46.31 -23.93 -35.24
C MET A 1 45.58 -22.73 -35.81
N ASN A 2 44.93 -21.93 -34.96
CA ASN A 2 45.11 -20.47 -34.87
C ASN A 2 43.97 -19.84 -34.05
N PHE A 3 44.37 -19.30 -32.90
CA PHE A 3 43.59 -18.51 -31.95
C PHE A 3 43.24 -17.12 -32.51
N LYS A 4 42.32 -16.44 -31.81
CA LYS A 4 41.97 -15.00 -31.81
C LYS A 4 40.71 -14.74 -32.65
N TYR A 5 39.60 -14.20 -32.13
CA TYR A 5 39.50 -13.05 -31.23
C TYR A 5 38.29 -13.17 -30.28
N LEU A 6 38.54 -13.01 -28.98
CA LEU A 6 37.55 -12.52 -28.02
C LEU A 6 37.33 -11.03 -28.31
N ALA A 7 36.08 -10.61 -28.49
CA ALA A 7 35.68 -9.21 -28.37
C ALA A 7 34.53 -9.13 -27.36
N ILE A 8 34.88 -8.75 -26.14
CA ILE A 8 33.95 -8.43 -25.06
C ILE A 8 33.44 -7.01 -25.35
N ALA A 9 32.16 -6.88 -25.71
CA ALA A 9 31.46 -5.60 -25.65
C ALA A 9 30.66 -5.57 -24.35
N ALA A 10 31.27 -5.06 -23.29
CA ALA A 10 30.57 -4.73 -22.05
C ALA A 10 29.70 -3.49 -22.31
N VAL A 11 28.42 -3.71 -22.59
CA VAL A 11 27.43 -2.62 -22.63
C VAL A 11 27.10 -2.26 -21.19
N SER A 12 27.72 -1.19 -20.71
CA SER A 12 27.45 -0.61 -19.40
C SER A 12 25.99 -0.22 -19.26
N LEU A 13 25.27 -0.96 -18.42
CA LEU A 13 23.97 -0.61 -17.87
C LEU A 13 24.10 0.67 -17.04
N LEU A 14 23.74 1.82 -17.62
CA LEU A 14 23.40 3.01 -16.86
C LEU A 14 21.96 2.87 -16.38
N SER A 15 21.79 2.10 -15.30
CA SER A 15 20.56 2.10 -14.51
C SER A 15 20.46 3.45 -13.80
N LEU A 16 19.69 4.38 -14.35
CA LEU A 16 19.20 5.56 -13.64
C LEU A 16 18.27 5.08 -12.52
N ASN A 17 18.81 4.92 -11.32
CA ASN A 17 18.02 4.82 -10.10
C ASN A 17 17.39 6.20 -9.86
N VAL A 18 16.24 6.46 -10.47
CA VAL A 18 15.34 7.51 -10.00
C VAL A 18 14.77 7.00 -8.68
N ALA A 19 15.45 7.33 -7.58
CA ALA A 19 14.85 7.26 -6.26
C ALA A 19 13.66 8.22 -6.29
N ALA A 20 12.45 7.67 -6.41
CA ALA A 20 11.23 8.41 -6.18
C ALA A 20 11.38 9.07 -4.81
N LYS A 21 11.46 10.40 -4.80
CA LYS A 21 11.53 11.18 -3.58
C LYS A 21 10.25 10.90 -2.80
N GLU A 22 10.38 10.17 -1.71
CA GLU A 22 9.28 9.86 -0.80
C GLU A 22 8.82 11.20 -0.19
N GLU A 23 7.75 11.78 -0.73
CA GLU A 23 7.14 12.98 -0.17
C GLU A 23 6.38 12.55 1.07
N SER A 24 7.06 12.57 2.22
CA SER A 24 6.49 12.15 3.50
C SER A 24 5.46 13.18 3.96
N HIS A 25 4.21 13.01 3.55
CA HIS A 25 3.09 13.75 4.14
C HIS A 25 2.87 13.26 5.58
N HIS A 26 3.42 14.00 6.55
CA HIS A 26 3.20 13.71 7.96
C HIS A 26 1.74 14.02 8.33
N HIS A 27 0.91 12.98 8.36
CA HIS A 27 -0.40 13.07 8.97
C HIS A 27 -0.26 13.00 10.50
N ASN A 28 -0.97 13.87 11.23
CA ASN A 28 -1.10 13.76 12.69
C ASN A 28 -2.10 12.64 13.04
N PHE A 29 -1.70 11.40 12.79
CA PHE A 29 -2.47 10.21 13.15
C PHE A 29 -2.33 9.88 14.62
N THR A 30 -3.33 9.21 15.20
CA THR A 30 -3.10 8.49 16.46
C THR A 30 -2.20 7.29 16.18
N LYS A 31 -1.57 6.75 17.22
CA LYS A 31 -0.62 5.64 17.11
C LYS A 31 -1.17 4.45 16.33
N GLU A 32 -2.46 4.14 16.53
CA GLU A 32 -3.15 3.00 15.91
C GLU A 32 -3.35 3.23 14.42
N VAL A 33 -3.77 4.45 14.03
CA VAL A 33 -3.94 4.84 12.63
C VAL A 33 -2.59 4.91 11.91
N ALA A 34 -1.55 5.41 12.57
CA ALA A 34 -0.19 5.42 12.04
C ALA A 34 0.34 3.99 11.80
N ALA A 35 0.18 3.08 12.77
CA ALA A 35 0.63 1.70 12.62
C ALA A 35 -0.06 0.96 11.45
N PHE A 36 -1.34 1.25 11.21
CA PHE A 36 -2.05 0.74 10.04
C PHE A 36 -1.55 1.37 8.73
N HIS A 37 -1.39 2.70 8.72
CA HIS A 37 -0.89 3.46 7.58
C HIS A 37 0.50 2.99 7.12
N ASP A 38 1.42 2.74 8.05
CA ASP A 38 2.79 2.31 7.75
C ASP A 38 2.84 0.97 7.00
N VAL A 39 1.80 0.14 7.13
CA VAL A 39 1.64 -1.09 6.34
C VAL A 39 0.90 -0.82 5.04
N LEU A 40 -0.17 -0.02 5.07
CA LEU A 40 -1.02 0.24 3.91
C LEU A 40 -0.32 1.08 2.83
N ALA A 41 0.35 2.16 3.22
CA ALA A 41 0.92 3.15 2.32
C ALA A 41 1.86 2.54 1.26
N PRO A 42 2.89 1.74 1.61
CA PRO A 42 3.76 1.16 0.59
C PRO A 42 3.03 0.18 -0.36
N LEU A 43 1.98 -0.50 0.12
CA LEU A 43 1.15 -1.37 -0.73
C LEU A 43 0.30 -0.54 -1.70
N TRP A 44 -0.30 0.54 -1.21
CA TRP A 44 -1.15 1.42 -2.00
C TRP A 44 -0.36 2.13 -3.11
N HIS A 45 0.83 2.63 -2.77
CA HIS A 45 1.72 3.36 -3.68
C HIS A 45 2.58 2.45 -4.56
N SER A 46 2.46 1.12 -4.45
CA SER A 46 3.13 0.20 -5.38
C SER A 46 2.51 0.28 -6.78
N PRO A 47 3.29 -0.01 -7.84
CA PRO A 47 2.77 -0.10 -9.20
C PRO A 47 1.63 -1.11 -9.31
N ASP A 48 0.62 -0.79 -10.13
CA ASP A 48 -0.52 -1.67 -10.31
C ASP A 48 -0.15 -3.01 -10.97
N GLY A 49 -0.96 -4.05 -10.70
CA GLY A 49 -0.81 -5.38 -11.27
C GLY A 49 -0.59 -6.49 -10.23
N LYS A 50 -0.22 -7.68 -10.72
CA LYS A 50 -0.20 -8.90 -9.92
C LYS A 50 0.69 -8.82 -8.69
N GLN A 51 1.83 -8.12 -8.78
CA GLN A 51 2.75 -8.00 -7.66
C GLN A 51 2.11 -7.25 -6.49
N LYS A 52 1.43 -6.12 -6.76
CA LYS A 52 0.65 -5.38 -5.75
C LYS A 52 -0.43 -6.24 -5.11
N GLN A 53 -1.14 -7.05 -5.90
CA GLN A 53 -2.10 -8.02 -5.38
C GLN A 53 -1.44 -9.04 -4.46
N THR A 54 -0.36 -9.68 -4.89
CA THR A 54 0.39 -10.65 -4.08
C THR A 54 0.88 -10.05 -2.77
N ASP A 55 1.52 -8.88 -2.81
CA ASP A 55 2.09 -8.23 -1.63
C ASP A 55 1.00 -7.76 -0.66
N THR A 56 -0.10 -7.20 -1.19
CA THR A 56 -1.23 -6.78 -0.37
C THR A 56 -1.89 -7.97 0.32
N CYS A 57 -2.10 -9.05 -0.42
CA CYS A 57 -2.68 -10.27 0.12
C CYS A 57 -1.80 -10.94 1.18
N ALA A 58 -0.47 -10.87 1.03
CA ALA A 58 0.46 -11.33 2.07
C ALA A 58 0.38 -10.51 3.37
N LYS A 59 -0.16 -9.28 3.33
CA LYS A 59 -0.30 -8.39 4.49
C LYS A 59 -1.73 -8.22 4.99
N VAL A 60 -2.75 -8.74 4.29
CA VAL A 60 -4.16 -8.48 4.63
C VAL A 60 -4.52 -8.91 6.05
N ALA A 61 -3.97 -10.02 6.54
CA ALA A 61 -4.19 -10.47 7.92
C ALA A 61 -3.60 -9.50 8.96
N LYS A 62 -2.42 -8.93 8.69
CA LYS A 62 -1.79 -7.90 9.54
C LYS A 62 -2.62 -6.63 9.55
N LEU A 63 -3.09 -6.18 8.37
CA LEU A 63 -3.96 -5.01 8.25
C LEU A 63 -5.26 -5.20 9.04
N LYS A 64 -5.90 -6.38 8.95
CA LYS A 64 -7.10 -6.71 9.75
C LYS A 64 -6.84 -6.60 11.24
N LYS A 65 -5.72 -7.17 11.72
CA LYS A 65 -5.34 -7.09 13.13
C LYS A 65 -5.09 -5.65 13.58
N LEU A 66 -4.46 -4.81 12.77
CA LEU A 66 -4.22 -3.41 13.12
C LEU A 66 -5.51 -2.58 13.12
N ALA A 67 -6.45 -2.90 12.21
CA ALA A 67 -7.72 -2.20 12.11
C ALA A 67 -8.59 -2.38 13.37
N THR A 68 -8.51 -3.50 14.08
CA THR A 68 -9.31 -3.72 15.31
C THR A 68 -8.94 -2.76 16.44
N ASP A 69 -7.72 -2.22 16.42
CA ASP A 69 -7.25 -1.28 17.44
C ASP A 69 -7.66 0.17 17.12
N ILE A 70 -8.16 0.43 15.91
CA ILE A 70 -8.58 1.76 15.47
C ILE A 70 -10.04 2.01 15.89
N PRO A 71 -10.36 3.12 16.58
CA PRO A 71 -11.74 3.50 16.87
C PRO A 71 -12.57 3.73 15.59
N GLN A 72 -13.82 3.27 15.59
CA GLN A 72 -14.79 3.47 14.48
C GLN A 72 -14.31 2.84 13.14
N SER A 73 -13.68 1.67 13.22
CA SER A 73 -13.05 0.97 12.09
C SER A 73 -13.91 -0.14 11.48
N GLU A 74 -15.21 -0.21 11.79
CA GLU A 74 -16.09 -1.30 11.38
C GLU A 74 -16.13 -1.45 9.85
N GLN A 75 -16.27 -0.33 9.14
CA GLN A 75 -16.26 -0.32 7.68
C GLN A 75 -14.89 -0.68 7.10
N LEU A 76 -13.80 -0.24 7.73
CA LEU A 76 -12.45 -0.62 7.32
C LEU A 76 -12.22 -2.13 7.46
N THR A 77 -12.64 -2.70 8.59
CA THR A 77 -12.53 -4.14 8.88
C THR A 77 -13.38 -4.97 7.92
N LYS A 78 -14.59 -4.50 7.58
CA LYS A 78 -15.45 -5.12 6.57
C LYS A 78 -14.78 -5.11 5.19
N ASN A 79 -14.23 -3.98 4.77
CA ASN A 79 -13.55 -3.85 3.48
C ASN A 79 -12.28 -4.73 3.41
N LEU A 80 -11.53 -4.86 4.51
CA LEU A 80 -10.38 -5.78 4.58
C LEU A 80 -10.79 -7.26 4.50
N THR A 81 -11.97 -7.60 5.00
CA THR A 81 -12.51 -8.96 4.85
C THR A 81 -12.89 -9.23 3.39
N ALA A 82 -13.59 -8.29 2.74
CA ALA A 82 -13.88 -8.39 1.31
C ALA A 82 -12.61 -8.43 0.45
N LEU A 83 -11.58 -7.63 0.79
CA LEU A 83 -10.29 -7.67 0.10
C LEU A 83 -9.66 -9.07 0.16
N ALA A 84 -9.68 -9.70 1.33
CA ALA A 84 -9.10 -11.04 1.51
C ALA A 84 -9.77 -12.09 0.60
N GLU A 85 -11.08 -11.97 0.35
CA GLU A 85 -11.83 -12.86 -0.54
C GLU A 85 -11.39 -12.72 -2.02
N THR A 86 -10.86 -11.55 -2.40
CA THR A 86 -10.39 -11.28 -3.77
C THR A 86 -8.95 -11.74 -4.04
N CYS A 87 -8.23 -12.23 -3.03
CA CYS A 87 -6.79 -12.46 -3.15
C CYS A 87 -6.36 -13.46 -4.23
N ASN A 88 -7.22 -14.43 -4.53
CA ASN A 88 -7.01 -15.42 -5.59
C ASN A 88 -7.95 -15.21 -6.79
N GLN A 89 -8.60 -14.04 -6.87
CA GLN A 89 -9.51 -13.67 -7.94
C GLN A 89 -8.80 -12.79 -8.98
N ASP A 90 -9.53 -12.33 -9.99
CA ASP A 90 -8.99 -11.46 -11.01
C ASP A 90 -8.59 -10.08 -10.46
N GLN A 91 -7.63 -9.45 -11.15
CA GLN A 91 -7.04 -8.17 -10.75
C GLN A 91 -8.09 -7.07 -10.58
N LYS A 92 -9.16 -7.03 -11.39
CA LYS A 92 -10.16 -5.94 -11.31
C LYS A 92 -10.97 -6.02 -10.03
N LEU A 93 -11.30 -7.23 -9.58
CA LEU A 93 -11.97 -7.44 -8.29
C LEU A 93 -11.07 -7.04 -7.13
N PHE A 94 -9.79 -7.42 -7.18
CA PHE A 94 -8.80 -7.00 -6.19
C PHE A 94 -8.66 -5.47 -6.15
N ASP A 95 -8.44 -4.81 -7.28
CA ASP A 95 -8.22 -3.36 -7.35
C ASP A 95 -9.41 -2.59 -6.79
N LYS A 96 -10.64 -3.02 -7.14
CA LYS A 96 -11.87 -2.44 -6.60
C LYS A 96 -11.98 -2.62 -5.08
N ALA A 97 -11.71 -3.82 -4.57
CA ALA A 97 -11.74 -4.08 -3.14
C ALA A 97 -10.65 -3.30 -2.39
N PHE A 98 -9.46 -3.20 -2.95
CA PHE A 98 -8.34 -2.48 -2.34
C PHE A 98 -8.59 -0.97 -2.30
N HIS A 99 -9.20 -0.42 -3.34
CA HIS A 99 -9.68 0.96 -3.36
C HIS A 99 -10.69 1.25 -2.24
N HIS A 100 -11.63 0.34 -1.98
CA HIS A 100 -12.58 0.50 -0.86
C HIS A 100 -11.89 0.51 0.51
N VAL A 101 -10.81 -0.25 0.70
CA VAL A 101 -9.99 -0.17 1.91
C VAL A 101 -9.37 1.22 2.07
N HIS A 102 -8.79 1.75 0.98
CA HIS A 102 -8.19 3.08 0.98
C HIS A 102 -9.20 4.20 1.29
N LEU A 103 -10.40 4.15 0.70
CA LEU A 103 -11.47 5.11 1.01
C LEU A 103 -11.92 5.05 2.47
N ALA A 104 -12.10 3.84 3.02
CA ALA A 104 -12.48 3.67 4.42
C ALA A 104 -11.40 4.20 5.38
N PHE A 105 -10.12 4.02 5.04
CA PHE A 105 -9.01 4.60 5.79
C PHE A 105 -9.05 6.14 5.78
N HIS A 106 -9.34 6.76 4.64
CA HIS A 106 -9.49 8.21 4.56
C HIS A 106 -10.63 8.74 5.44
N ASN A 107 -11.78 8.06 5.46
CA ASN A 107 -12.91 8.48 6.29
C ASN A 107 -12.55 8.56 7.78
N ILE A 108 -11.76 7.60 8.28
CA ILE A 108 -11.26 7.59 9.66
C ILE A 108 -10.24 8.72 9.88
N SER A 109 -9.38 8.94 8.91
CA SER A 109 -8.27 9.89 8.97
C SER A 109 -8.71 11.36 8.86
N ASP A 110 -9.74 11.63 8.05
CA ASP A 110 -10.27 12.98 7.81
C ASP A 110 -11.35 13.38 8.83
N ALA A 111 -12.10 12.43 9.40
CA ALA A 111 -13.01 12.71 10.52
C ALA A 111 -12.27 13.39 11.69
N LYS A 112 -11.00 13.04 11.94
CA LYS A 112 -10.18 13.70 12.98
C LYS A 112 -9.79 15.14 12.63
N LYS A 113 -9.68 15.51 11.35
CA LYS A 113 -9.44 16.90 10.94
C LYS A 113 -10.67 17.78 11.19
N ALA A 114 -11.87 17.24 10.96
CA ALA A 114 -13.13 17.96 11.22
C ALA A 114 -13.35 18.22 12.72
N HIS A 115 -13.13 17.22 13.59
CA HIS A 115 -13.31 17.38 15.04
C HIS A 115 -12.35 18.39 15.70
N LYS A 116 -11.18 18.68 15.09
CA LYS A 116 -10.24 19.70 15.60
C LYS A 116 -10.69 21.13 15.27
N LYS A 117 -11.38 21.35 14.14
CA LYS A 117 -11.86 22.68 13.70
C LYS A 117 -13.07 23.21 14.47
N HIS A 118 -13.81 22.36 15.19
CA HIS A 118 -15.01 22.75 15.94
C HIS A 118 -14.76 22.92 17.46
N LYS A 119 -13.49 22.90 17.91
CA LYS A 119 -13.12 22.99 19.32
C LYS A 119 -12.18 24.17 19.62
N GLU A 120 -12.21 25.20 18.79
CA GLU A 120 -11.55 26.50 19.01
C GLU A 120 -12.59 27.57 19.30
#